data_AF-A0A956TZ46-F1
#
_entry.id   AF-A0A956TZ46-F1
#
_cell.length_a   1.000
_cell.length_b   1.000
_cell.length_c   1.000
_cell.angle_alpha   90.00
_cell.angle_beta   90.00
_cell.angle_gamma   90.00
#
_symmetry.space_group_name_H-M   'P 1'
#
loop_
_entity.id
_entity.type
_entity.pdbx_description
1 polymer ?
#
loop_
_entity_poly.entity_id
_entity_poly.type
_entity_poly.pdbx_seq_one_letter_code
_entity_poly.pdbx_strand_id
1 'polypeptide(L)'
;MKTNSDSIGNRLYAATFRDTNTKLLTLIILTDFAFILLHYVHFRFDFLNDVKWSLSEERGYPEIVEYIQLAWIAIAFGFYFIKTSTNIYFLWSLLFFYLLLDNSMQIHEKVGLYLANSFYFKDAFSLRSHDFGEMIAYIAIGVFFLSAIILSYRKSPPNARAISNNILFLLASFVLFGFGIDMFGNIIYKMFGITNDASFISIFIEVVEDGGEMLVIGITAWYVLTINPCSDQKELVYQKE
;
A
#
# COMPACT_ATOMS: atom_id res chain seq x y z
N MET A 1 37.29 9.89 28.74
CA MET A 1 37.47 8.48 28.35
C MET A 1 36.45 8.21 27.25
N LYS A 2 36.87 8.22 25.97
CA LYS A 2 35.98 7.98 24.82
C LYS A 2 35.58 6.51 24.82
N THR A 3 34.34 6.19 25.16
CA THR A 3 33.80 4.84 24.99
C THR A 3 33.61 4.60 23.50
N ASN A 4 34.48 3.77 22.95
CA ASN A 4 34.45 3.32 21.56
C ASN A 4 33.15 2.52 21.36
N SER A 5 32.12 3.11 20.75
CA SER A 5 30.79 2.49 20.54
C SER A 5 30.77 1.54 19.33
N ASP A 6 31.90 0.91 19.03
CA ASP A 6 32.04 -0.17 18.06
C ASP A 6 31.75 -1.52 18.75
N SER A 7 30.59 -1.61 19.40
CA SER A 7 30.19 -2.87 20.05
C SER A 7 29.97 -3.93 18.96
N ILE A 8 30.43 -5.15 19.24
CA ILE A 8 30.23 -6.33 18.39
C ILE A 8 28.74 -6.50 18.01
N GLY A 9 27.82 -6.02 18.84
CA GLY A 9 26.37 -5.96 18.56
C GLY A 9 25.99 -5.07 17.37
N ASN A 10 26.65 -3.92 17.17
CA ASN A 10 26.39 -3.05 16.00
C ASN A 10 26.90 -3.69 14.70
N ARG A 11 28.03 -4.41 14.77
CA ARG A 11 28.58 -5.15 13.61
C ARG A 11 27.74 -6.38 13.27
N LEU A 12 27.25 -7.11 14.28
CA LEU A 12 26.31 -8.22 14.10
C LEU A 12 24.94 -7.74 13.60
N TYR A 13 24.42 -6.64 14.12
CA TYR A 13 23.18 -6.04 13.63
C TYR A 13 23.33 -5.60 12.17
N ALA A 14 24.38 -4.85 11.84
CA ALA A 14 24.64 -4.39 10.47
C ALA A 14 24.90 -5.54 9.49
N ALA A 15 25.62 -6.61 9.88
CA ALA A 15 25.89 -7.74 8.98
C ALA A 15 24.68 -8.67 8.81
N THR A 16 23.95 -8.95 9.88
CA THR A 16 22.83 -9.91 9.87
C THR A 16 21.54 -9.28 9.34
N PHE A 17 21.22 -8.04 9.74
CA PHE A 17 20.01 -7.37 9.24
C PHE A 17 20.19 -6.85 7.81
N ARG A 18 21.38 -6.43 7.38
CA ARG A 18 21.56 -5.95 6.00
C ARG A 18 21.33 -7.04 4.95
N ASP A 19 21.76 -8.27 5.25
CA ASP A 19 21.51 -9.45 4.40
C ASP A 19 20.07 -9.99 4.55
N THR A 20 19.46 -9.83 5.72
CA THR A 20 18.05 -10.20 5.93
C THR A 20 17.09 -9.22 5.24
N ASN A 21 17.44 -7.93 5.20
CA ASN A 21 16.63 -6.89 4.55
C ASN A 21 16.57 -7.10 3.03
N THR A 22 17.68 -7.48 2.40
CA THR A 22 17.70 -7.80 0.96
C THR A 22 16.94 -9.08 0.69
N LYS A 23 17.11 -10.13 1.50
CA LYS A 23 16.34 -11.38 1.35
C LYS A 23 14.84 -11.18 1.49
N LEU A 24 14.39 -10.38 2.46
CA LEU A 24 12.98 -10.06 2.66
C LEU A 24 12.41 -9.31 1.45
N LEU A 25 13.13 -8.29 0.96
CA LEU A 25 12.73 -7.56 -0.24
C LEU A 25 12.65 -8.50 -1.46
N THR A 26 13.67 -9.31 -1.67
CA THR A 26 13.70 -10.27 -2.77
C THR A 26 12.54 -11.25 -2.68
N LEU A 27 12.22 -11.76 -1.49
CA LEU A 27 11.08 -12.66 -1.30
C LEU A 27 9.74 -12.00 -1.65
N ILE A 28 9.52 -10.77 -1.18
CA ILE A 28 8.30 -10.00 -1.46
C ILE A 28 8.18 -9.77 -2.97
N ILE A 29 9.21 -9.20 -3.60
CA ILE A 29 9.21 -8.91 -5.03
C ILE A 29 9.02 -10.18 -5.88
N LEU A 30 9.68 -11.29 -5.53
CA LEU A 30 9.48 -12.56 -6.23
C LEU A 30 8.06 -13.11 -6.07
N THR A 31 7.42 -12.86 -4.92
CA THR A 31 6.04 -13.25 -4.68
C THR A 31 5.09 -12.45 -5.59
N ASP A 32 5.28 -11.14 -5.67
CA ASP A 32 4.46 -10.26 -6.53
C ASP A 32 4.65 -10.63 -8.02
N PHE A 33 5.89 -10.82 -8.46
CA PHE A 33 6.18 -11.28 -9.82
C PHE A 33 5.60 -12.67 -10.12
N ALA A 34 5.57 -13.58 -9.14
CA ALA A 34 4.96 -14.88 -9.32
C ALA A 34 3.45 -14.74 -9.54
N PHE A 35 2.75 -13.90 -8.78
CA PHE A 35 1.32 -13.66 -8.99
C PHE A 35 1.01 -12.99 -10.33
N ILE A 36 1.81 -12.00 -10.75
CA ILE A 36 1.68 -11.39 -12.07
C ILE A 36 1.83 -12.45 -13.18
N LEU A 37 2.82 -13.35 -13.05
CA LEU A 37 3.01 -14.45 -14.00
C LEU A 37 1.83 -15.42 -13.98
N LEU A 38 1.32 -15.77 -12.80
CA LEU A 38 0.20 -16.69 -12.64
C LEU A 38 -1.09 -16.12 -13.23
N HIS A 39 -1.36 -14.82 -13.07
CA HIS A 39 -2.47 -14.14 -13.73
C HIS A 39 -2.34 -14.18 -15.25
N TYR A 40 -1.15 -13.91 -15.80
CA TYR A 40 -0.92 -14.07 -17.24
C TYR A 40 -1.16 -15.51 -17.70
N VAL A 41 -0.71 -16.50 -16.92
CA VAL A 41 -0.92 -17.92 -17.25
C VAL A 41 -2.41 -18.28 -17.20
N HIS A 42 -3.15 -17.80 -16.20
CA HIS A 42 -4.60 -18.00 -16.05
C HIS A 42 -5.38 -17.55 -17.30
N PHE A 43 -5.11 -16.34 -17.80
CA PHE A 43 -5.83 -15.82 -18.97
C PHE A 43 -5.37 -16.37 -20.33
N ARG A 44 -4.19 -17.03 -20.40
CA ARG A 44 -3.61 -17.48 -21.68
C ARG A 44 -3.57 -18.99 -21.85
N PHE A 45 -3.68 -19.75 -20.78
CA PHE A 45 -3.58 -21.20 -20.80
C PHE A 45 -4.66 -21.83 -19.95
N ASP A 46 -5.33 -22.87 -20.48
CA ASP A 46 -6.41 -23.61 -19.79
C ASP A 46 -5.93 -24.51 -18.62
N PHE A 47 -4.72 -24.29 -18.12
CA PHE A 47 -4.11 -25.06 -17.03
C PHE A 47 -4.50 -24.52 -15.64
N LEU A 48 -4.65 -23.19 -15.50
CA LEU A 48 -5.09 -22.55 -14.26
C LEU A 48 -6.50 -22.01 -14.45
N ASN A 49 -7.53 -22.84 -14.24
CA ASN A 49 -8.92 -22.42 -14.50
C ASN A 49 -9.63 -21.78 -13.29
N ASP A 50 -8.98 -21.72 -12.12
CA ASP A 50 -9.55 -21.05 -10.96
C ASP A 50 -9.33 -19.54 -11.07
N VAL A 51 -10.41 -18.77 -11.05
CA VAL A 51 -10.42 -17.30 -11.14
C VAL A 51 -9.60 -16.64 -10.03
N LYS A 52 -9.40 -17.33 -8.89
CA LYS A 52 -8.59 -16.83 -7.77
C LYS A 52 -7.11 -16.58 -8.08
N TRP A 53 -6.63 -17.04 -9.23
CA TRP A 53 -5.29 -16.73 -9.75
C TRP A 53 -5.22 -15.37 -10.45
N SER A 54 -6.36 -14.73 -10.75
CA SER A 54 -6.37 -13.37 -11.26
C SER A 54 -5.90 -12.38 -10.19
N LEU A 55 -5.23 -11.31 -10.63
CA LEU A 55 -4.88 -10.17 -9.78
C LEU A 55 -6.14 -9.38 -9.37
N SER A 56 -7.07 -9.23 -10.31
CA SER A 56 -8.30 -8.45 -10.19
C SER A 56 -9.46 -9.18 -9.49
N GLU A 57 -9.27 -10.45 -9.10
CA GLU A 57 -10.34 -11.21 -8.47
C GLU A 57 -10.48 -10.87 -6.98
N GLU A 58 -11.69 -10.47 -6.60
CA GLU A 58 -12.05 -10.27 -5.19
C GLU A 58 -11.80 -11.52 -4.36
N ARG A 59 -11.04 -11.35 -3.28
CA ARG A 59 -10.55 -12.39 -2.36
C ARG A 59 -9.74 -13.48 -3.07
N GLY A 60 -9.11 -13.12 -4.18
CA GLY A 60 -8.10 -13.92 -4.86
C GLY A 60 -6.87 -14.14 -3.99
N TYR A 61 -6.02 -15.09 -4.42
CA TYR A 61 -4.75 -15.34 -3.72
C TYR A 61 -3.82 -14.12 -3.66
N PRO A 62 -3.69 -13.28 -4.72
CA PRO A 62 -2.88 -12.08 -4.67
C PRO A 62 -3.36 -11.09 -3.60
N GLU A 63 -4.67 -10.85 -3.54
CA GLU A 63 -5.28 -9.92 -2.58
C GLU A 63 -5.07 -10.38 -1.12
N ILE A 64 -5.14 -11.69 -0.84
CA ILE A 64 -4.85 -12.23 0.50
C ILE A 64 -3.41 -11.93 0.92
N VAL A 65 -2.44 -11.97 -0.01
CA VAL A 65 -1.04 -11.61 0.30
C VAL A 65 -0.94 -10.13 0.63
N GLU A 66 -1.64 -9.28 -0.12
CA GLU A 66 -1.70 -7.85 0.18
C GLU A 66 -2.30 -7.58 1.57
N TYR A 67 -3.38 -8.27 1.95
CA TYR A 67 -3.98 -8.15 3.29
C TYR A 67 -2.96 -8.46 4.40
N ILE A 68 -2.15 -9.50 4.22
CA ILE A 68 -1.11 -9.86 5.17
C ILE A 68 -0.05 -8.75 5.27
N GLN A 69 0.35 -8.18 4.14
CA GLN A 69 1.33 -7.09 4.09
C GLN A 69 0.77 -5.80 4.74
N LEU A 70 -0.48 -5.41 4.46
CA LEU A 70 -1.17 -4.30 5.12
C LEU A 70 -1.25 -4.51 6.64
N ALA A 71 -1.57 -5.73 7.09
CA ALA A 71 -1.58 -6.08 8.51
C ALA A 71 -0.18 -5.92 9.13
N TRP A 72 0.88 -6.38 8.47
CA TRP A 72 2.25 -6.20 8.94
C TRP A 72 2.64 -4.72 9.07
N ILE A 73 2.29 -3.90 8.08
CA ILE A 73 2.54 -2.45 8.11
C ILE A 73 1.83 -1.82 9.31
N ALA A 74 0.53 -2.09 9.48
CA ALA A 74 -0.27 -1.54 10.57
C ALA A 74 0.29 -1.93 11.94
N ILE A 75 0.64 -3.21 12.12
CA ILE A 75 1.21 -3.75 13.36
C ILE A 75 2.57 -3.13 13.65
N ALA A 76 3.45 -3.03 12.65
CA ALA A 76 4.79 -2.47 12.81
C ALA A 76 4.74 -1.00 13.23
N PHE A 77 3.88 -0.18 12.63
CA PHE A 77 3.65 1.19 13.08
C PHE A 77 3.06 1.27 14.48
N GLY A 78 2.16 0.34 14.86
CA GLY A 78 1.66 0.22 16.21
C GLY A 78 2.78 -0.03 17.22
N PHE A 79 3.72 -0.93 16.90
CA PHE A 79 4.90 -1.15 17.73
C PHE A 79 5.83 0.07 17.80
N TYR A 80 5.98 0.81 16.69
CA TYR A 80 6.77 2.05 16.68
C TYR A 80 6.16 3.11 17.59
N PHE A 81 4.85 3.27 17.55
CA PHE A 81 4.15 4.14 18.49
C PHE A 81 4.41 3.73 19.94
N ILE A 82 4.28 2.44 20.28
CA ILE A 82 4.52 1.95 21.66
C ILE A 82 5.97 2.23 22.10
N LYS A 83 6.96 2.07 21.21
CA LYS A 83 8.38 2.24 21.54
C LYS A 83 8.83 3.69 21.64
N THR A 84 8.29 4.58 20.81
CA THR A 84 8.77 5.97 20.72
C THR A 84 7.78 7.00 21.27
N SER A 85 6.57 6.58 21.63
CA SER A 85 5.45 7.45 22.01
C SER A 85 5.20 8.59 21.02
N THR A 86 5.47 8.35 19.72
CA THR A 86 5.33 9.35 18.66
C THR A 86 4.02 9.15 17.92
N ASN A 87 3.05 10.04 18.14
CA ASN A 87 1.68 9.92 17.64
C ASN A 87 1.55 9.72 16.13
N ILE A 88 2.50 10.18 15.31
CA ILE A 88 2.43 10.02 13.86
C ILE A 88 2.44 8.54 13.45
N TYR A 89 3.17 7.69 14.17
CA TYR A 89 3.17 6.25 13.91
C TYR A 89 1.83 5.61 14.27
N PHE A 90 1.16 6.07 15.32
CA PHE A 90 -0.19 5.62 15.64
C PHE A 90 -1.17 5.96 14.52
N LEU A 91 -1.10 7.17 13.97
CA LEU A 91 -1.98 7.57 12.87
C LEU A 91 -1.71 6.79 11.58
N TRP A 92 -0.44 6.51 11.25
CA TRP A 92 -0.11 5.61 10.15
C TRP A 92 -0.61 4.19 10.40
N SER A 93 -0.47 3.66 11.61
CA SER A 93 -1.02 2.36 12.00
C SER A 93 -2.53 2.29 11.77
N LEU A 94 -3.27 3.32 12.22
CA LEU A 94 -4.72 3.39 12.01
C LEU A 94 -5.11 3.51 10.54
N LEU A 95 -4.37 4.28 9.75
CA LEU A 95 -4.65 4.41 8.32
C LEU A 95 -4.45 3.08 7.58
N PHE A 96 -3.32 2.40 7.78
CA PHE A 96 -3.09 1.10 7.14
C PHE A 96 -4.02 0.01 7.66
N PHE A 97 -4.42 0.07 8.93
CA PHE A 97 -5.46 -0.80 9.46
C PHE A 97 -6.82 -0.50 8.83
N TYR A 98 -7.15 0.77 8.60
CA TYR A 98 -8.35 1.14 7.85
C TYR A 98 -8.28 0.57 6.43
N LEU A 99 -7.17 0.74 5.69
CA LEU A 99 -7.03 0.20 4.32
C LEU A 99 -7.24 -1.31 4.28
N LEU A 100 -6.70 -2.05 5.26
CA LEU A 100 -6.95 -3.49 5.39
C LEU A 100 -8.44 -3.82 5.57
N LEU A 101 -9.14 -3.09 6.44
CA LEU A 101 -10.58 -3.29 6.66
C LEU A 101 -11.39 -2.87 5.43
N ASP A 102 -10.99 -1.80 4.77
CA ASP A 102 -11.63 -1.24 3.59
C ASP A 102 -11.60 -2.25 2.45
N ASN A 103 -10.43 -2.82 2.12
CA ASN A 103 -10.28 -3.84 1.08
C ASN A 103 -11.02 -5.14 1.47
N SER A 104 -10.79 -5.68 2.67
CA SER A 104 -11.40 -6.96 3.07
C SER A 104 -12.93 -6.93 3.24
N MET A 105 -13.49 -5.78 3.59
CA MET A 105 -14.92 -5.60 3.83
C MET A 105 -15.61 -4.75 2.74
N GLN A 106 -14.88 -4.30 1.71
CA GLN A 106 -15.38 -3.44 0.62
C GLN A 106 -16.14 -2.22 1.16
N ILE A 107 -15.52 -1.50 2.11
CA ILE A 107 -16.20 -0.39 2.79
C ILE A 107 -16.41 0.76 1.80
N HIS A 108 -15.39 1.13 1.03
CA HIS A 108 -15.49 2.17 0.00
C HIS A 108 -16.57 1.88 -1.04
N GLU A 109 -16.75 0.62 -1.47
CA GLU A 109 -17.80 0.26 -2.46
C GLU A 109 -19.19 0.48 -1.87
N LYS A 110 -19.43 -0.02 -0.65
CA LYS A 110 -20.72 0.09 0.05
C LYS A 110 -21.08 1.53 0.34
N VAL A 111 -20.12 2.31 0.84
CA VAL A 111 -20.29 3.73 1.11
C VAL A 111 -20.47 4.49 -0.21
N GLY A 112 -19.70 4.15 -1.24
CA GLY A 112 -19.80 4.76 -2.56
C GLY A 112 -21.17 4.55 -3.18
N LEU A 113 -21.70 3.32 -3.13
CA LEU A 113 -23.03 2.99 -3.62
C LEU A 113 -24.11 3.75 -2.84
N TYR A 114 -23.98 3.83 -1.51
CA TYR A 114 -24.88 4.61 -0.68
C TYR A 114 -24.87 6.10 -1.06
N LEU A 115 -23.69 6.69 -1.27
CA LEU A 115 -23.54 8.09 -1.66
C LEU A 115 -24.11 8.35 -3.06
N ALA A 116 -23.79 7.49 -4.03
CA ALA A 116 -24.29 7.60 -5.40
C ALA A 116 -25.82 7.61 -5.45
N ASN A 117 -26.46 6.72 -4.69
CA ASN A 117 -27.92 6.64 -4.59
C ASN A 117 -28.52 7.85 -3.83
N SER A 118 -27.86 8.30 -2.75
CA SER A 118 -28.35 9.41 -1.93
C SER A 118 -28.30 10.76 -2.66
N PHE A 119 -27.27 10.98 -3.47
CA PHE A 119 -27.06 12.21 -4.24
C PHE A 119 -27.56 12.12 -5.68
N TYR A 120 -28.14 10.97 -6.09
CA TYR A 120 -28.66 10.73 -7.43
C TYR A 120 -27.63 11.01 -8.54
N PHE A 121 -26.41 10.50 -8.35
CA PHE A 121 -25.37 10.64 -9.37
C PHE A 121 -25.81 9.98 -10.68
N LYS A 122 -25.35 10.56 -11.78
CA LYS A 122 -25.58 10.05 -13.13
C LYS A 122 -24.26 9.64 -13.75
N ASP A 123 -24.32 8.68 -14.64
CA ASP A 123 -23.17 8.29 -15.45
C ASP A 123 -22.68 9.51 -16.25
N ALA A 124 -21.38 9.75 -16.21
CA ALA A 124 -20.74 10.89 -16.86
C ALA A 124 -19.26 10.58 -17.12
N PHE A 125 -18.67 11.18 -18.15
CA PHE A 125 -17.24 10.99 -18.49
C PHE A 125 -16.82 9.52 -18.63
N SER A 126 -17.71 8.66 -19.14
CA SER A 126 -17.50 7.21 -19.23
C SER A 126 -17.33 6.52 -17.86
N LEU A 127 -17.70 7.16 -16.76
CA LEU A 127 -17.74 6.57 -15.42
C LEU A 127 -19.19 6.30 -15.02
N ARG A 128 -19.37 5.26 -14.21
CA ARG A 128 -20.65 4.89 -13.60
C ARG A 128 -20.94 5.87 -12.45
N SER A 129 -22.22 6.07 -12.17
CA SER A 129 -22.66 6.84 -11.00
C SER A 129 -22.03 6.37 -9.67
N HIS A 130 -21.81 5.06 -9.54
CA HIS A 130 -21.18 4.42 -8.38
C HIS A 130 -19.71 4.82 -8.20
N ASP A 131 -18.91 4.88 -9.27
CA ASP A 131 -17.49 5.28 -9.24
C ASP A 131 -17.30 6.70 -8.63
N PHE A 132 -18.25 7.61 -8.89
CA PHE A 132 -18.23 8.95 -8.25
C PHE A 132 -18.48 8.89 -6.74
N GLY A 133 -19.32 7.97 -6.30
CA GLY A 133 -19.57 7.75 -4.88
C GLY A 133 -18.33 7.23 -4.16
N GLU A 134 -17.63 6.26 -4.78
CA GLU A 134 -16.38 5.70 -4.27
C GLU A 134 -15.29 6.77 -4.17
N MET A 135 -15.14 7.59 -5.21
CA MET A 135 -14.21 8.73 -5.19
C MET A 135 -14.46 9.66 -3.98
N ILE A 136 -15.72 9.96 -3.67
CA ILE A 136 -16.05 10.78 -2.50
C ILE A 136 -15.71 10.05 -1.20
N ALA A 137 -15.98 8.75 -1.10
CA ALA A 137 -15.61 7.95 0.06
C ALA A 137 -14.09 7.98 0.31
N TYR A 138 -13.29 7.74 -0.74
CA TYR A 138 -11.83 7.81 -0.69
C TYR A 138 -11.32 9.21 -0.30
N ILE A 139 -11.84 10.26 -0.93
CA ILE A 139 -11.45 11.64 -0.62
C ILE A 139 -11.79 11.98 0.85
N ALA A 140 -12.98 11.60 1.32
CA ALA A 140 -13.41 11.90 2.68
C ALA A 140 -12.50 11.23 3.73
N ILE A 141 -12.22 9.95 3.57
CA ILE A 141 -11.33 9.20 4.47
C ILE A 141 -9.88 9.68 4.35
N GLY A 142 -9.40 9.91 3.13
CA GLY A 142 -8.07 10.45 2.87
C GLY A 142 -7.86 11.80 3.54
N VAL A 143 -8.81 12.74 3.38
CA VAL A 143 -8.76 14.05 4.05
C VAL A 143 -8.77 13.90 5.56
N PHE A 144 -9.60 13.02 6.12
CA PHE A 144 -9.66 12.77 7.56
C PHE A 144 -8.30 12.32 8.13
N PHE A 145 -7.71 11.26 7.56
CA PHE A 145 -6.43 10.73 8.04
C PHE A 145 -5.26 11.65 7.73
N LEU A 146 -5.16 12.19 6.52
CA LEU A 146 -4.06 13.08 6.14
C LEU A 146 -4.06 14.36 6.97
N SER A 147 -5.23 14.91 7.29
CA SER A 147 -5.32 16.08 8.19
C SER A 147 -4.76 15.75 9.58
N ALA A 148 -5.12 14.60 10.15
CA ALA A 148 -4.58 14.16 11.43
C ALA A 148 -3.05 13.94 11.36
N ILE A 149 -2.56 13.30 10.29
CA ILE A 149 -1.13 13.04 10.06
C ILE A 149 -0.38 14.37 9.95
N ILE A 150 -0.87 15.34 9.19
CA ILE A 150 -0.25 16.67 9.03
C ILE A 150 -0.14 17.38 10.40
N LEU A 151 -1.20 17.35 11.21
CA LEU A 151 -1.17 17.94 12.55
C LEU A 151 -0.13 17.28 13.46
N SER A 152 0.00 15.96 13.39
CA SER A 152 1.00 15.20 14.14
C SER A 152 2.43 15.40 13.60
N TYR A 153 2.59 15.52 12.29
CA TYR A 153 3.85 15.74 11.59
C TYR A 153 4.56 16.99 12.08
N ARG A 154 3.82 18.08 12.28
CA ARG A 154 4.35 19.35 12.80
C ARG A 154 4.98 19.22 14.19
N LYS A 155 4.54 18.25 15.01
CA LYS A 155 5.07 17.99 16.35
C LYS A 155 6.08 16.84 16.40
N SER A 156 6.23 16.12 15.29
CA SER A 156 7.07 14.92 15.23
C SER A 156 8.56 15.27 15.07
N PRO A 157 9.46 14.43 15.62
CA PRO A 157 10.91 14.60 15.46
C PRO A 157 11.34 14.43 13.99
N PRO A 158 12.50 14.98 13.58
CA PRO A 158 12.96 14.95 12.19
C PRO A 158 13.01 13.55 11.56
N ASN A 159 13.43 12.54 12.32
CA ASN A 159 13.44 11.15 11.85
C ASN A 159 12.02 10.63 11.53
N ALA A 160 11.08 10.78 12.45
CA ALA A 160 9.69 10.36 12.22
C ALA A 160 9.05 11.09 11.03
N ARG A 161 9.45 12.35 10.77
CA ARG A 161 9.05 13.09 9.58
C ARG A 161 9.65 12.49 8.30
N ALA A 162 10.94 12.15 8.29
CA ALA A 162 11.58 11.51 7.15
C ALA A 162 10.90 10.17 6.80
N ILE A 163 10.63 9.34 7.81
CA ILE A 163 9.87 8.10 7.64
C ILE A 163 8.49 8.40 7.07
N SER A 164 7.76 9.36 7.66
CA SER A 164 6.43 9.75 7.19
C SER A 164 6.41 10.28 5.76
N ASN A 165 7.46 10.94 5.27
CA ASN A 165 7.54 11.42 3.89
C ASN A 165 7.69 10.26 2.91
N ASN A 166 8.53 9.28 3.25
CA ASN A 166 8.69 8.07 2.44
C ASN A 166 7.37 7.30 2.38
N ILE A 167 6.67 7.17 3.49
CA ILE A 167 5.36 6.52 3.55
C ILE A 167 4.29 7.30 2.79
N LEU A 168 4.31 8.63 2.83
CA LEU A 168 3.40 9.45 2.05
C LEU A 168 3.62 9.27 0.54
N PHE A 169 4.88 9.18 0.10
CA PHE A 169 5.21 8.88 -1.29
C PHE A 169 4.74 7.49 -1.72
N LEU A 170 4.94 6.48 -0.87
CA LEU A 170 4.47 5.12 -1.13
C LEU A 170 2.94 5.04 -1.14
N LEU A 171 2.25 5.71 -0.21
CA LEU A 171 0.79 5.82 -0.21
C LEU A 171 0.28 6.50 -1.48
N ALA A 172 0.92 7.60 -1.91
CA ALA A 172 0.54 8.29 -3.14
C ALA A 172 0.74 7.40 -4.38
N SER A 173 1.78 6.56 -4.37
CA SER A 173 2.02 5.59 -5.44
C SER A 173 0.96 4.48 -5.43
N PHE A 174 0.58 3.98 -4.26
CA PHE A 174 -0.49 2.99 -4.09
C PHE A 174 -1.83 3.53 -4.61
N VAL A 175 -2.24 4.72 -4.18
CA VAL A 175 -3.46 5.38 -4.67
C VAL A 175 -3.41 5.65 -6.18
N LEU A 176 -2.23 5.99 -6.72
CA LEU A 176 -2.08 6.18 -8.16
C LEU A 176 -2.35 4.90 -8.94
N PHE A 177 -1.87 3.75 -8.47
CA PHE A 177 -2.14 2.47 -9.12
C PHE A 177 -3.62 2.07 -8.96
N GLY A 178 -4.13 1.93 -7.74
CA GLY A 178 -5.47 1.37 -7.56
C GLY A 178 -6.65 2.28 -7.86
N PHE A 179 -6.50 3.58 -7.66
CA PHE A 179 -7.56 4.52 -8.03
C PHE A 179 -7.26 5.23 -9.35
N GLY A 180 -6.01 5.63 -9.56
CA GLY A 180 -5.63 6.36 -10.77
C GLY A 180 -5.69 5.49 -12.02
N ILE A 181 -4.95 4.37 -12.03
CA ILE A 181 -4.86 3.50 -13.22
C ILE A 181 -6.20 2.83 -13.49
N ASP A 182 -6.94 2.35 -12.47
CA ASP A 182 -8.30 1.82 -12.62
C ASP A 182 -9.21 2.78 -13.40
N MET A 183 -9.32 4.02 -12.92
CA MET A 183 -10.17 5.02 -13.57
C MET A 183 -9.75 5.29 -15.01
N PHE A 184 -8.45 5.40 -15.28
CA PHE A 184 -7.95 5.59 -16.64
C PHE A 184 -8.20 4.36 -17.52
N GLY A 185 -8.03 3.15 -16.99
CA GLY A 185 -8.31 1.88 -17.65
C GLY A 185 -9.78 1.78 -18.06
N ASN A 186 -10.69 2.05 -17.13
CA ASN A 186 -12.12 2.07 -17.35
C ASN A 186 -12.55 3.06 -18.46
N ILE A 187 -11.92 4.24 -18.51
CA ILE A 187 -12.13 5.22 -19.59
C ILE A 187 -11.63 4.66 -20.93
N ILE A 188 -10.43 4.08 -20.96
CA ILE A 188 -9.84 3.48 -22.18
C ILE A 188 -10.71 2.34 -22.71
N TYR A 189 -11.15 1.41 -21.84
CA TYR A 189 -11.99 0.29 -22.25
C TYR A 189 -13.27 0.75 -22.94
N LYS A 190 -13.96 1.73 -22.36
CA LYS A 190 -15.20 2.29 -22.92
C LYS A 190 -14.95 3.11 -24.19
N MET A 191 -13.87 3.88 -24.26
CA MET A 191 -13.55 4.70 -25.43
C MET A 191 -13.18 3.85 -26.66
N PHE A 192 -12.48 2.73 -26.46
CA PHE A 192 -12.02 1.87 -27.55
C PHE A 192 -12.91 0.63 -27.78
N GLY A 193 -13.99 0.47 -27.00
CA GLY A 193 -14.91 -0.66 -27.12
C GLY A 193 -14.26 -2.01 -26.82
N ILE A 194 -13.26 -2.02 -25.93
CA ILE A 194 -12.61 -3.25 -25.48
C ILE A 194 -13.59 -3.96 -24.54
N THR A 195 -14.02 -5.17 -24.95
CA THR A 195 -15.05 -5.96 -24.26
C THR A 195 -14.57 -7.38 -23.93
N ASN A 196 -13.33 -7.70 -24.30
CA ASN A 196 -12.76 -9.02 -24.07
C ASN A 196 -11.66 -8.91 -23.00
N ASP A 197 -11.96 -9.46 -21.84
CA ASP A 197 -11.07 -9.45 -20.66
C ASP A 197 -9.76 -10.23 -20.93
N ALA A 198 -9.75 -11.16 -21.89
CA ALA A 198 -8.55 -11.88 -22.31
C ALA A 198 -7.68 -11.11 -23.35
N SER A 199 -8.06 -9.89 -23.71
CA SER A 199 -7.26 -9.08 -24.64
C SER A 199 -5.88 -8.77 -24.05
N PHE A 200 -4.89 -8.49 -24.91
CA PHE A 200 -3.57 -8.09 -24.42
C PHE A 200 -3.61 -6.76 -23.66
N ILE A 201 -4.50 -5.86 -24.06
CA ILE A 201 -4.62 -4.53 -23.46
C ILE A 201 -5.25 -4.62 -22.07
N SER A 202 -6.28 -5.46 -21.89
CA SER A 202 -6.93 -5.64 -20.58
C SER A 202 -5.98 -6.23 -19.55
N ILE A 203 -5.35 -7.36 -19.90
CA ILE A 203 -4.34 -8.00 -19.04
C ILE A 203 -3.20 -7.03 -18.70
N PHE A 204 -2.76 -6.21 -19.66
CA PHE A 204 -1.71 -5.23 -19.40
C PHE A 204 -2.15 -4.14 -18.42
N ILE A 205 -3.36 -3.61 -18.55
CA ILE A 205 -3.89 -2.59 -17.64
C ILE A 205 -4.05 -3.18 -16.23
N GLU A 206 -4.68 -4.35 -16.10
CA GLU A 206 -4.84 -5.05 -14.82
C GLU A 206 -3.49 -5.34 -14.14
N VAL A 207 -2.47 -5.78 -14.90
CA VAL A 207 -1.12 -5.99 -14.35
C VAL A 207 -0.47 -4.68 -13.90
N VAL A 208 -0.71 -3.57 -14.59
CA VAL A 208 -0.15 -2.26 -14.20
C VAL A 208 -0.87 -1.72 -12.96
N GLU A 209 -2.18 -1.90 -12.89
CA GLU A 209 -3.06 -1.49 -11.79
C GLU A 209 -2.79 -2.36 -10.55
N ASP A 210 -3.35 -3.56 -10.49
CA ASP A 210 -3.27 -4.46 -9.33
C ASP A 210 -1.84 -4.92 -9.05
N GLY A 211 -1.07 -5.22 -10.10
CA GLY A 211 0.33 -5.60 -9.93
C GLY A 211 1.20 -4.43 -9.43
N GLY A 212 0.82 -3.19 -9.78
CA GLY A 212 1.43 -1.98 -9.26
C GLY A 212 1.11 -1.76 -7.78
N GLU A 213 -0.15 -1.95 -7.37
CA GLU A 213 -0.58 -1.90 -5.97
C GLU A 213 0.18 -2.91 -5.11
N MET A 214 0.19 -4.18 -5.52
CA MET A 214 0.89 -5.25 -4.83
C MET A 214 2.37 -4.91 -4.60
N LEU A 215 3.07 -4.47 -5.65
CA LEU A 215 4.48 -4.09 -5.55
C LEU A 215 4.69 -2.93 -4.59
N VAL A 216 3.82 -1.92 -4.61
CA VAL A 216 3.95 -0.75 -3.71
C VAL A 216 3.66 -1.14 -2.26
N ILE A 217 2.63 -1.94 -1.99
CA ILE A 217 2.34 -2.44 -0.64
C ILE A 217 3.46 -3.36 -0.15
N GLY A 218 3.99 -4.23 -1.01
CA GLY A 218 5.14 -5.08 -0.72
C GLY A 218 6.38 -4.27 -0.34
N ILE A 219 6.73 -3.26 -1.14
CA ILE A 219 7.84 -2.33 -0.83
C ILE A 219 7.57 -1.57 0.47
N THR A 220 6.33 -1.16 0.72
CA THR A 220 5.94 -0.48 1.96
C THR A 220 6.12 -1.39 3.17
N ALA A 221 5.67 -2.63 3.09
CA ALA A 221 5.85 -3.63 4.14
C ALA A 221 7.33 -3.88 4.40
N TRP A 222 8.13 -4.08 3.35
CA TRP A 222 9.58 -4.22 3.49
C TRP A 222 10.21 -2.99 4.17
N TYR A 223 9.91 -1.79 3.68
CA TYR A 223 10.47 -0.56 4.21
C TYR A 223 10.13 -0.41 5.70
N VAL A 224 8.86 -0.58 6.05
CA VAL A 224 8.39 -0.46 7.43
C VAL A 224 8.94 -1.56 8.32
N LEU A 225 9.16 -2.80 7.84
CA LEU A 225 9.70 -3.87 8.67
C LEU A 225 11.22 -3.75 8.92
N THR A 226 11.93 -2.98 8.09
CA THR A 226 13.40 -2.91 8.13
C THR A 226 13.95 -1.65 8.79
N ILE A 227 13.16 -0.59 8.93
CA ILE A 227 13.59 0.64 9.63
C ILE A 227 13.66 0.44 11.16
N ASN A 228 14.54 1.19 11.83
CA ASN A 228 14.65 1.19 13.28
C ASN A 228 14.49 2.61 13.85
N PRO A 229 13.27 2.99 14.26
CA PRO A 229 13.00 4.36 14.69
C PRO A 229 13.72 4.75 16.00
N CYS A 230 14.24 3.79 16.79
CA CYS A 230 14.94 4.04 18.04
C CYS A 230 16.45 4.28 17.86
N SER A 231 17.13 3.57 16.96
CA SER A 231 18.56 3.81 16.67
C SER A 231 18.75 5.16 15.99
N ASP A 232 17.88 5.44 15.04
CA ASP A 232 18.00 6.58 14.12
C ASP A 232 17.60 7.90 14.81
N GLN A 233 16.89 7.82 15.96
CA GLN A 233 16.70 8.98 16.85
C GLN A 233 17.95 9.35 17.64
N LYS A 234 18.79 8.38 18.04
CA LYS A 234 19.98 8.62 18.86
C LYS A 234 21.11 9.25 18.05
N GLU A 235 21.34 8.82 16.81
CA GLU A 235 22.38 9.40 15.94
C GLU A 235 22.17 10.89 15.67
N LEU A 236 20.92 11.35 15.52
CA LEU A 236 20.60 12.77 15.29
C LEU A 236 20.78 13.66 16.52
N VAL A 237 20.70 13.10 17.73
CA VAL A 237 20.96 13.84 18.98
C VAL A 237 22.46 14.04 19.15
N TYR A 238 23.27 13.00 18.89
CA TYR A 238 24.73 13.08 18.99
C TYR A 238 25.40 13.96 17.92
N GLN A 239 24.73 14.26 16.80
CA GLN A 239 25.26 15.19 15.79
C GLN A 239 24.92 16.66 16.09
N LYS A 240 24.12 16.95 17.12
CA LYS A 240 23.76 18.32 17.54
C LYS A 240 24.50 18.80 18.79
N GLU A 241 25.36 17.96 19.37
CA GLU A 241 26.29 18.29 20.46
C GLU A 241 27.72 18.47 19.93
#